data_AF-A0A2V5QI10-F1
#
_entry.id   AF-A0A2V5QI10-F1
#
_cell.length_a   1.000
_cell.length_b   1.000
_cell.length_c   1.000
_cell.angle_alpha   90.00
_cell.angle_beta   90.00
_cell.angle_gamma   90.00
#
_symmetry.space_group_name_H-M   'P 1'
#
loop_
_entity.id
_entity.type
_entity.pdbx_description
1 polymer ?
#
loop_
_entity_poly.entity_id
_entity_poly.type
_entity_poly.pdbx_seq_one_letter_code
_entity_poly.pdbx_strand_id
1 'polypeptide(L)'
;MAGGAGRAAVAFYGSTSSGDGSANNFAGVWHLYVSNTFDGGLHWTTTDVTPKDPMQRGCIWMHGGADICRNLLDFFDMTVDKQGRVQVGYVDGCADGACAQAALTAKGNAYTARGVIARQSSGRRLIANFDPPNPLHAKSKPGMPSLTLRRVNSVVHLAWSEADTGNSAITRYRIMRGTASGAETLLTNVSGNQTTYNDLTATDVTKTYYYKVLAVNGVGTSCGNNEIAAPYVGDTCTGLIVQRTPPGHPEQPLQGLAPASLAIDYVTVGEPPGTNNLMFKMKVTSLANVPPSSRWRIVWNSYAAQSYDPAAEQFYVGMRTDQNGTVTFEYGTIATAVVGLVIGVPTETAVGSLPGSTFNADGTITLIVPKSAVGSPVPGDLLGAVNGRTFTGDTAQTQNLERSTLLVDHTFVKGQRDNGHPAATYSVVGNVSCGSP
;
A
#
# COMPACT_ATOMS: atom_id res chain seq x y z
N MET A 1 1.29 -23.08 -18.38
CA MET A 1 0.33 -23.04 -19.50
C MET A 1 0.98 -23.57 -20.77
N ALA A 2 0.33 -24.51 -21.47
CA ALA A 2 0.76 -25.00 -22.77
C ALA A 2 -0.16 -24.43 -23.87
N GLY A 3 0.40 -24.08 -25.02
CA GLY A 3 -0.34 -23.59 -26.18
C GLY A 3 -0.27 -24.57 -27.34
N GLY A 4 0.18 -24.08 -28.50
CA GLY A 4 0.53 -24.91 -29.65
C GLY A 4 1.79 -25.73 -29.42
N ALA A 5 2.09 -26.64 -30.35
CA ALA A 5 3.25 -27.51 -30.30
C ALA A 5 4.55 -26.73 -30.04
N GLY A 6 5.31 -27.18 -29.04
CA GLY A 6 6.57 -26.56 -28.64
C GLY A 6 6.47 -25.28 -27.82
N ARG A 7 5.27 -24.81 -27.46
CA ARG A 7 5.07 -23.50 -26.80
C ARG A 7 4.49 -23.64 -25.40
N ALA A 8 5.17 -23.05 -24.43
CA ALA A 8 4.69 -22.99 -23.06
C ALA A 8 5.11 -21.67 -22.39
N ALA A 9 4.31 -21.27 -21.40
CA ALA A 9 4.64 -20.19 -20.49
C ALA A 9 4.43 -20.64 -19.04
N VAL A 10 5.27 -20.13 -18.15
CA VAL A 10 5.15 -20.30 -16.69
C VAL A 10 5.26 -18.91 -16.06
N ALA A 11 4.33 -18.58 -15.19
CA ALA A 11 4.37 -17.37 -14.37
C ALA A 11 4.72 -17.74 -12.93
N PHE A 12 5.52 -16.91 -12.26
CA PHE A 12 5.88 -17.09 -10.86
C PHE A 12 6.26 -15.78 -10.20
N TYR A 13 6.16 -15.73 -8.87
CA TYR A 13 6.77 -14.65 -8.07
C TYR A 13 8.24 -14.95 -7.88
N GLY A 14 9.09 -13.93 -8.07
CA GLY A 14 10.54 -14.08 -7.95
C GLY A 14 11.18 -12.88 -7.27
N SER A 15 12.29 -13.14 -6.59
CA SER A 15 13.18 -12.13 -6.01
C SER A 15 14.61 -12.51 -6.33
N THR A 16 15.46 -11.51 -6.63
CA THR A 16 16.89 -11.71 -6.83
C THR A 16 17.66 -11.71 -5.51
N SER A 17 17.01 -11.38 -4.39
CA SER A 17 17.62 -11.40 -3.06
C SER A 17 17.77 -12.82 -2.54
N SER A 18 18.97 -13.18 -2.09
CA SER A 18 19.25 -14.47 -1.46
C SER A 18 18.70 -14.54 -0.03
N GLY A 19 18.37 -15.74 0.44
CA GLY A 19 17.97 -16.00 1.82
C GLY A 19 16.68 -16.81 1.89
N ASP A 20 16.21 -17.04 3.11
CA ASP A 20 14.90 -17.62 3.34
C ASP A 20 13.82 -16.58 3.09
N GLY A 21 13.06 -16.75 2.00
CA GLY A 21 11.99 -15.84 1.62
C GLY A 21 10.82 -15.79 2.61
N SER A 22 10.72 -16.74 3.55
CA SER A 22 9.69 -16.75 4.60
C SER A 22 10.14 -16.13 5.92
N ALA A 23 11.44 -15.81 6.08
CA ALA A 23 11.94 -15.27 7.34
C ALA A 23 11.51 -13.81 7.54
N ASN A 24 11.08 -13.45 8.75
CA ASN A 24 10.61 -12.10 9.11
C ASN A 24 11.62 -10.97 8.79
N ASN A 25 12.91 -11.29 8.79
CA ASN A 25 14.00 -10.37 8.47
C ASN A 25 14.43 -10.39 7.00
N PHE A 26 13.76 -11.17 6.14
CA PHE A 26 14.02 -11.18 4.71
C PHE A 26 13.72 -9.80 4.12
N ALA A 27 14.69 -9.22 3.43
CA ALA A 27 14.60 -7.88 2.83
C ALA A 27 14.47 -7.94 1.30
N GLY A 28 13.94 -9.05 0.77
CA GLY A 28 13.75 -9.20 -0.67
C GLY A 28 12.65 -8.32 -1.24
N VAL A 29 12.77 -8.07 -2.53
CA VAL A 29 11.76 -7.37 -3.33
C VAL A 29 11.27 -8.34 -4.39
N TRP A 30 9.97 -8.57 -4.41
CA TRP A 30 9.36 -9.56 -5.27
C TRP A 30 8.74 -8.88 -6.49
N HIS A 31 8.85 -9.56 -7.62
CA HIS A 31 8.29 -9.16 -8.91
C HIS A 31 7.56 -10.33 -9.58
N LEU A 32 6.73 -10.02 -10.57
CA LEU A 32 6.09 -11.02 -11.40
C LEU A 32 7.04 -11.41 -12.52
N TYR A 33 7.36 -12.69 -12.65
CA TYR A 33 8.13 -13.21 -13.76
C TYR A 33 7.27 -14.07 -14.66
N VAL A 34 7.53 -13.99 -15.96
CA VAL A 34 7.00 -14.93 -16.95
C VAL A 34 8.15 -15.50 -17.77
N SER A 35 8.28 -16.82 -17.76
CA SER A 35 9.21 -17.57 -18.60
C SER A 35 8.47 -18.21 -19.76
N ASN A 36 8.96 -18.03 -20.98
CA ASN A 36 8.36 -18.57 -22.19
C ASN A 36 9.35 -19.48 -22.93
N THR A 37 8.85 -20.56 -23.50
CA THR A 37 9.55 -21.38 -24.50
C THR A 37 8.72 -21.48 -25.78
N PHE A 38 9.41 -21.57 -26.92
CA PHE A 38 8.78 -21.70 -28.25
C PHE A 38 9.36 -22.85 -29.08
N ASP A 39 10.19 -23.71 -28.47
CA ASP A 39 10.92 -24.80 -29.10
C ASP A 39 10.88 -26.11 -28.30
N GLY A 40 9.81 -26.32 -27.54
CA GLY A 40 9.61 -27.55 -26.76
C GLY A 40 10.40 -27.59 -25.46
N GLY A 41 10.81 -26.44 -24.93
CA GLY A 41 11.55 -26.33 -23.68
C GLY A 41 13.06 -26.42 -23.82
N LEU A 42 13.60 -26.44 -25.05
CA LEU A 42 15.05 -26.39 -25.28
C LEU A 42 15.63 -25.05 -24.81
N HIS A 43 14.91 -23.95 -25.05
CA HIS A 43 15.28 -22.63 -24.56
C HIS A 43 14.11 -21.95 -23.84
N TRP A 44 14.45 -21.21 -22.77
CA TRP A 44 13.52 -20.40 -22.00
C TRP A 44 13.99 -18.95 -21.97
N THR A 45 13.06 -18.02 -22.17
CA THR A 45 13.29 -16.59 -21.96
C THR A 45 12.44 -16.13 -20.80
N THR A 46 13.10 -15.65 -19.75
CA THR A 46 12.45 -15.13 -18.53
C THR A 46 12.42 -13.61 -18.58
N THR A 47 11.25 -13.03 -18.31
CA THR A 47 11.04 -11.58 -18.26
C THR A 47 10.49 -11.21 -16.90
N ASP A 48 11.10 -10.22 -16.25
CA ASP A 48 10.45 -9.47 -15.16
C ASP A 48 9.35 -8.62 -15.80
N VAL A 49 8.09 -8.91 -15.45
CA VAL A 49 6.89 -8.29 -16.01
C VAL A 49 6.50 -7.03 -15.22
N THR A 50 7.04 -6.85 -14.02
CA THR A 50 6.81 -5.66 -13.19
C THR A 50 8.12 -4.98 -12.78
N PRO A 51 9.05 -4.70 -13.71
CA PRO A 51 10.33 -4.12 -13.37
C PRO A 51 10.11 -2.70 -12.81
N LYS A 52 10.77 -2.42 -11.67
CA LYS A 52 10.64 -1.17 -10.91
C LYS A 52 9.24 -0.91 -10.35
N ASP A 53 8.35 -1.90 -10.39
CA ASP A 53 7.02 -1.91 -9.77
C ASP A 53 6.89 -3.19 -8.93
N PRO A 54 7.49 -3.19 -7.72
CA PRO A 54 7.51 -4.39 -6.89
C PRO A 54 6.10 -4.79 -6.46
N MET A 55 5.82 -6.09 -6.44
CA MET A 55 4.53 -6.62 -5.95
C MET A 55 4.51 -6.87 -4.44
N GLN A 56 5.68 -7.01 -3.81
CA GLN A 56 5.79 -7.30 -2.38
C GLN A 56 7.19 -6.92 -1.91
N ARG A 57 7.28 -6.37 -0.70
CA ARG A 57 8.53 -6.14 0.00
C ARG A 57 8.61 -6.98 1.26
N GLY A 58 9.81 -7.44 1.55
CA GLY A 58 10.08 -8.32 2.68
C GLY A 58 9.74 -9.77 2.37
N CYS A 59 9.44 -10.53 3.41
CA CYS A 59 9.02 -11.93 3.35
C CYS A 59 7.70 -12.17 2.59
N ILE A 60 7.56 -13.40 2.08
CA ILE A 60 6.30 -14.04 1.68
C ILE A 60 6.11 -15.26 2.57
N TRP A 61 5.00 -15.33 3.31
CA TRP A 61 4.77 -16.40 4.27
C TRP A 61 4.40 -17.73 3.62
N MET A 62 5.26 -18.76 3.76
CA MET A 62 4.99 -20.10 3.22
C MET A 62 4.63 -21.15 4.28
N HIS A 63 4.65 -20.81 5.57
CA HIS A 63 4.47 -21.78 6.67
C HIS A 63 3.01 -22.02 7.09
N GLY A 64 2.05 -21.29 6.50
CA GLY A 64 0.63 -21.36 6.88
C GLY A 64 0.34 -20.66 8.22
N GLY A 65 -0.94 -20.48 8.56
CA GLY A 65 -1.36 -19.74 9.77
C GLY A 65 -1.59 -18.24 9.52
N ALA A 66 -1.37 -17.44 10.55
CA ALA A 66 -1.55 -15.99 10.58
C ALA A 66 -0.23 -15.34 10.99
N ASP A 67 0.27 -14.51 10.10
CA ASP A 67 1.56 -13.82 10.22
C ASP A 67 1.49 -12.63 9.24
N ILE A 68 2.06 -11.48 9.61
CA ILE A 68 1.96 -10.26 8.79
C ILE A 68 2.67 -10.40 7.42
N CYS A 69 3.68 -11.27 7.24
CA CYS A 69 4.25 -11.58 5.93
C CYS A 69 3.23 -12.19 4.96
N ARG A 70 2.10 -12.72 5.47
CA ARG A 70 1.02 -13.28 4.63
C ARG A 70 0.17 -12.17 4.01
N ASN A 71 0.76 -11.49 3.03
CA ASN A 71 0.11 -10.37 2.35
C ASN A 71 -0.49 -10.73 0.99
N LEU A 72 0.14 -11.65 0.26
CA LEU A 72 -0.35 -12.07 -1.04
C LEU A 72 -1.56 -12.97 -0.82
N LEU A 73 -2.73 -12.56 -1.34
CA LEU A 73 -3.96 -13.35 -1.27
C LEU A 73 -3.75 -14.70 -1.96
N ASP A 74 -4.65 -15.64 -1.68
CA ASP A 74 -4.60 -17.01 -2.22
C ASP A 74 -4.93 -17.07 -3.75
N PHE A 75 -4.83 -15.96 -4.48
CA PHE A 75 -5.12 -15.84 -5.92
C PHE A 75 -3.83 -15.68 -6.73
N PHE A 76 -3.51 -16.68 -7.54
CA PHE A 76 -2.50 -16.61 -8.60
C PHE A 76 -2.92 -17.55 -9.71
N ASP A 77 -3.11 -17.02 -10.92
CA ASP A 77 -3.52 -17.84 -12.06
C ASP A 77 -2.94 -17.28 -13.36
N MET A 78 -2.82 -18.15 -14.37
CA MET A 78 -2.43 -17.75 -15.70
C MET A 78 -3.34 -18.37 -16.75
N THR A 79 -3.78 -17.56 -17.70
CA THR A 79 -4.61 -17.99 -18.82
C THR A 79 -4.07 -17.44 -20.15
N VAL A 80 -4.70 -17.83 -21.26
CA VAL A 80 -4.33 -17.43 -22.60
C VAL A 80 -5.55 -16.88 -23.32
N ASP A 81 -5.41 -15.74 -23.99
CA ASP A 81 -6.50 -15.19 -24.80
C ASP A 81 -6.71 -15.98 -26.09
N LYS A 82 -7.82 -15.71 -26.80
CA LYS A 82 -8.16 -16.36 -28.08
C LYS A 82 -7.09 -16.21 -29.18
N GLN A 83 -6.11 -15.31 -28.99
CA GLN A 83 -5.00 -15.06 -29.91
C GLN A 83 -3.68 -15.62 -29.38
N GLY A 84 -3.67 -16.38 -28.28
CA GLY A 84 -2.46 -16.96 -27.73
C GLY A 84 -1.66 -16.03 -26.80
N ARG A 85 -2.19 -14.87 -26.39
CA ARG A 85 -1.46 -13.98 -25.47
C ARG A 85 -1.60 -14.43 -24.03
N VAL A 86 -0.47 -14.48 -23.32
CA VAL A 86 -0.43 -14.80 -21.90
C VAL A 86 -1.11 -13.71 -21.08
N GLN A 87 -1.95 -14.12 -20.14
CA GLN A 87 -2.53 -13.27 -19.09
C GLN A 87 -2.21 -13.91 -17.74
N VAL A 88 -1.78 -13.11 -16.78
CA VAL A 88 -1.48 -13.57 -15.42
C VAL A 88 -2.31 -12.74 -14.46
N GLY A 89 -3.24 -13.39 -13.75
CA GLY A 89 -3.93 -12.82 -12.61
C GLY A 89 -3.06 -13.00 -11.37
N TYR A 90 -2.69 -11.92 -10.72
CA TYR A 90 -1.83 -11.94 -9.54
C TYR A 90 -2.25 -10.88 -8.53
N VAL A 91 -1.68 -10.96 -7.34
CA VAL A 91 -1.92 -10.00 -6.26
C VAL A 91 -0.73 -9.04 -6.19
N ASP A 92 -1.03 -7.76 -6.19
CA ASP A 92 -0.07 -6.70 -5.91
C ASP A 92 -0.22 -6.27 -4.45
N GLY A 93 0.76 -6.70 -3.66
CA GLY A 93 0.97 -6.47 -2.24
C GLY A 93 1.69 -5.16 -1.88
N CYS A 94 2.20 -4.46 -2.89
CA CYS A 94 2.98 -3.25 -2.76
C CYS A 94 2.49 -2.17 -3.75
N ALA A 95 1.19 -2.16 -3.99
CA ALA A 95 0.53 -1.14 -4.79
C ALA A 95 0.64 0.24 -4.11
N ASP A 96 0.34 1.29 -4.87
CA ASP A 96 0.41 2.69 -4.47
C ASP A 96 1.84 3.27 -4.37
N GLY A 97 1.93 4.60 -4.40
CA GLY A 97 3.21 5.28 -4.51
C GLY A 97 4.08 5.24 -3.26
N ALA A 98 3.55 4.88 -2.08
CA ALA A 98 4.39 4.73 -0.90
C ALA A 98 5.32 3.51 -1.04
N CYS A 99 4.76 2.35 -1.37
CA CYS A 99 5.49 1.09 -1.44
C CYS A 99 6.20 0.87 -2.77
N ALA A 100 5.51 1.08 -3.89
CA ALA A 100 6.11 0.90 -5.22
C ALA A 100 7.35 1.78 -5.41
N GLN A 101 7.32 3.00 -4.86
CA GLN A 101 8.41 3.98 -5.00
C GLN A 101 9.41 3.99 -3.83
N ALA A 102 9.30 3.07 -2.87
CA ALA A 102 10.24 3.00 -1.75
C ALA A 102 11.64 2.57 -2.22
N ALA A 103 12.68 3.00 -1.52
CA ALA A 103 14.04 2.56 -1.83
C ALA A 103 14.19 1.05 -1.62
N LEU A 104 15.18 0.40 -2.25
CA LEU A 104 15.46 -1.03 -2.01
C LEU A 104 15.87 -1.32 -0.57
N THR A 105 16.37 -0.30 0.15
CA THR A 105 16.78 -0.38 1.55
C THR A 105 15.63 -0.16 2.53
N ALA A 106 14.44 0.22 2.05
CA ALA A 106 13.29 0.49 2.91
C ALA A 106 12.80 -0.78 3.58
N LYS A 107 12.44 -0.67 4.86
CA LYS A 107 11.76 -1.73 5.62
C LYS A 107 10.25 -1.54 5.57
N GLY A 108 9.53 -2.65 5.76
CA GLY A 108 8.07 -2.68 5.71
C GLY A 108 7.52 -2.87 4.31
N ASN A 109 6.19 -2.95 4.23
CA ASN A 109 5.43 -3.19 3.02
C ASN A 109 4.11 -2.40 3.10
N ALA A 110 3.43 -2.15 1.97
CA ALA A 110 2.10 -1.51 2.04
C ALA A 110 1.01 -2.45 2.56
N TYR A 111 1.21 -3.73 2.29
CA TYR A 111 0.24 -4.78 2.52
C TYR A 111 -1.04 -4.64 1.67
N THR A 112 -0.95 -4.12 0.44
CA THR A 112 -2.13 -3.93 -0.42
C THR A 112 -2.76 -5.26 -0.82
N ALA A 113 -4.09 -5.29 -0.93
CA ALA A 113 -4.83 -6.45 -1.44
C ALA A 113 -5.38 -6.15 -2.85
N ARG A 114 -4.50 -5.85 -3.81
CA ARG A 114 -4.92 -5.43 -5.17
C ARG A 114 -4.83 -6.59 -6.15
N GLY A 115 -5.96 -7.00 -6.73
CA GLY A 115 -5.98 -7.92 -7.86
C GLY A 115 -5.55 -7.23 -9.15
N VAL A 116 -4.57 -7.80 -9.86
CA VAL A 116 -3.99 -7.24 -11.08
C VAL A 116 -3.95 -8.30 -12.18
N ILE A 117 -4.15 -7.89 -13.43
CA ILE A 117 -3.96 -8.74 -14.61
C ILE A 117 -2.79 -8.18 -15.42
N ALA A 118 -1.68 -8.91 -15.45
CA ALA A 118 -0.61 -8.67 -16.41
C ALA A 118 -0.98 -9.33 -17.75
N ARG A 119 -0.91 -8.58 -18.85
CA ARG A 119 -1.25 -9.08 -20.19
C ARG A 119 -0.09 -8.85 -21.15
N GLN A 120 0.30 -9.90 -21.87
CA GLN A 120 1.27 -9.78 -22.95
C GLN A 120 0.76 -8.79 -24.00
N SER A 121 1.56 -7.77 -24.32
CA SER A 121 1.19 -6.71 -25.27
C SER A 121 1.84 -6.90 -26.65
N SER A 122 3.05 -7.46 -26.69
CA SER A 122 3.84 -7.67 -27.91
C SER A 122 4.52 -9.07 -27.95
N GLY A 123 5.21 -9.38 -29.07
CA GLY A 123 6.02 -10.60 -29.22
C GLY A 123 5.28 -11.87 -29.70
N ARG A 124 6.01 -12.99 -29.69
CA ARG A 124 5.52 -14.35 -30.02
C ARG A 124 4.44 -14.81 -29.05
N ARG A 125 3.43 -15.50 -29.55
CA ARG A 125 2.25 -15.95 -28.80
C ARG A 125 2.30 -17.45 -28.55
N LEU A 126 1.51 -17.95 -27.60
CA LEU A 126 1.40 -19.39 -27.35
C LEU A 126 0.67 -20.13 -28.48
N ILE A 127 -0.06 -19.44 -29.37
CA ILE A 127 -0.68 -20.00 -30.56
C ILE A 127 0.03 -19.46 -31.79
N ALA A 128 0.78 -20.33 -32.50
CA ALA A 128 1.67 -19.94 -33.59
C ALA A 128 0.96 -19.20 -34.75
N ASN A 129 -0.27 -19.60 -35.08
CA ASN A 129 -1.05 -18.96 -36.16
C ASN A 129 -1.36 -17.48 -35.89
N PHE A 130 -1.19 -17.03 -34.66
CA PHE A 130 -1.40 -15.65 -34.25
C PHE A 130 -0.09 -14.89 -33.98
N ASP A 131 1.08 -15.47 -34.25
CA ASP A 131 2.33 -14.74 -34.16
C ASP A 131 2.31 -13.49 -35.07
N PRO A 132 2.92 -12.37 -34.64
CA PRO A 132 3.13 -11.25 -35.55
C PRO A 132 4.06 -11.66 -36.70
N PRO A 133 3.91 -11.07 -37.91
CA PRO A 133 4.83 -11.32 -39.01
C PRO A 133 6.28 -11.05 -38.59
N ASN A 134 7.19 -11.97 -38.92
CA ASN A 134 8.58 -11.94 -38.49
C ASN A 134 8.73 -11.64 -36.97
N PRO A 135 8.27 -12.55 -36.10
CA PRO A 135 7.99 -12.23 -34.72
C PRO A 135 9.23 -11.91 -33.87
N LEU A 136 10.43 -12.23 -34.37
CA LEU A 136 11.69 -11.83 -33.73
C LEU A 136 12.05 -10.35 -33.99
N HIS A 137 11.49 -9.75 -35.05
CA HIS A 137 11.79 -8.38 -35.49
C HIS A 137 10.56 -7.47 -35.52
N ALA A 138 9.36 -8.00 -35.26
CA ALA A 138 8.14 -7.22 -35.18
C ALA A 138 8.27 -6.13 -34.11
N LYS A 139 7.96 -4.89 -34.49
CA LYS A 139 7.92 -3.73 -33.59
C LYS A 139 6.48 -3.26 -33.40
N SER A 140 6.16 -2.80 -32.20
CA SER A 140 4.87 -2.18 -31.89
C SER A 140 5.04 -0.85 -31.18
N LYS A 141 3.95 -0.09 -31.03
CA LYS A 141 3.90 0.99 -30.05
C LYS A 141 4.17 0.40 -28.65
N PRO A 142 4.71 1.19 -27.71
CA PRO A 142 4.94 0.70 -26.37
C PRO A 142 3.65 0.30 -25.66
N GLY A 143 3.77 -0.63 -24.71
CA GLY A 143 2.75 -0.84 -23.69
C GLY A 143 2.55 0.42 -22.83
N MET A 144 1.37 0.53 -22.22
CA MET A 144 1.11 1.57 -21.24
C MET A 144 1.86 1.24 -19.94
N PRO A 145 2.61 2.19 -19.35
CA PRO A 145 3.24 1.95 -18.06
C PRO A 145 2.20 2.02 -16.92
N SER A 146 2.45 1.25 -15.85
CA SER A 146 1.72 1.37 -14.57
C SER A 146 2.18 2.65 -13.87
N LEU A 147 1.27 3.57 -13.57
CA LEU A 147 1.59 4.87 -12.94
C LEU A 147 1.21 4.86 -11.46
N THR A 148 2.14 5.25 -10.60
CA THR A 148 1.91 5.46 -9.16
C THR A 148 2.23 6.90 -8.78
N LEU A 149 1.64 7.36 -7.68
CA LEU A 149 1.89 8.69 -7.14
C LEU A 149 2.02 8.69 -5.62
N ARG A 150 2.79 9.64 -5.11
CA ARG A 150 2.65 10.16 -3.74
C ARG A 150 2.56 11.69 -3.82
N ARG A 151 1.65 12.30 -3.07
CA ARG A 151 1.58 13.77 -2.92
C ARG A 151 1.96 14.12 -1.49
N VAL A 152 3.12 14.76 -1.32
CA VAL A 152 3.72 15.05 -0.01
C VAL A 152 4.26 16.47 -0.04
N ASN A 153 3.92 17.27 0.98
CA ASN A 153 4.44 18.64 1.16
C ASN A 153 4.35 19.50 -0.12
N SER A 154 3.17 19.50 -0.75
CA SER A 154 2.87 20.23 -2.02
C SER A 154 3.68 19.80 -3.25
N VAL A 155 4.41 18.68 -3.18
CA VAL A 155 5.07 18.05 -4.33
C VAL A 155 4.31 16.79 -4.73
N VAL A 156 4.07 16.62 -6.03
CA VAL A 156 3.57 15.35 -6.57
C VAL A 156 4.74 14.55 -7.13
N HIS A 157 5.04 13.43 -6.49
CA HIS A 157 6.05 12.50 -6.97
C HIS A 157 5.37 11.37 -7.75
N LEU A 158 5.65 11.33 -9.04
CA LEU A 158 5.22 10.28 -9.95
C LEU A 158 6.33 9.25 -10.10
N ALA A 159 5.93 7.99 -10.20
CA ALA A 159 6.79 6.92 -10.68
C ALA A 159 5.98 5.97 -11.54
N TRP A 160 6.65 5.25 -12.42
CA TRP A 160 5.98 4.29 -13.27
C TRP A 160 6.83 3.07 -13.59
N SER A 161 6.16 1.95 -13.90
CA SER A 161 6.82 0.75 -14.38
C SER A 161 7.55 1.02 -15.70
N GLU A 162 8.58 0.26 -16.00
CA GLU A 162 9.08 0.25 -17.38
C GLU A 162 7.95 -0.21 -18.32
N ALA A 163 7.84 0.46 -19.47
CA ALA A 163 6.81 0.11 -20.45
C ALA A 163 7.32 -1.06 -21.31
N ASP A 164 6.43 -1.98 -21.71
CA ASP A 164 6.76 -2.92 -22.79
C ASP A 164 7.23 -2.13 -24.00
N THR A 165 8.49 -2.32 -24.39
CA THR A 165 9.13 -1.53 -25.44
C THR A 165 8.53 -1.82 -26.83
N GLY A 166 7.82 -2.94 -27.00
CA GLY A 166 7.36 -3.38 -28.30
C GLY A 166 8.51 -3.65 -29.27
N ASN A 167 9.64 -4.18 -28.76
CA ASN A 167 10.87 -4.44 -29.52
C ASN A 167 11.49 -3.18 -30.19
N SER A 168 11.24 -2.01 -29.61
CA SER A 168 11.84 -0.74 -30.02
C SER A 168 12.07 0.13 -28.80
N ALA A 169 13.32 0.57 -28.60
CA ALA A 169 13.71 1.35 -27.42
C ALA A 169 12.77 2.55 -27.16
N ILE A 170 12.42 2.76 -25.89
CA ILE A 170 11.71 3.96 -25.47
C ILE A 170 12.64 5.16 -25.63
N THR A 171 12.17 6.17 -26.37
CA THR A 171 12.91 7.40 -26.64
C THR A 171 12.64 8.48 -25.60
N ARG A 172 11.40 8.54 -25.08
CA ARG A 172 10.94 9.51 -24.10
C ARG A 172 9.65 9.07 -23.44
N TYR A 173 9.36 9.65 -22.27
CA TYR A 173 8.04 9.63 -21.66
C TYR A 173 7.42 11.02 -21.71
N ARG A 174 6.13 11.08 -22.03
CA ARG A 174 5.31 12.30 -21.97
C ARG A 174 4.59 12.32 -20.64
N ILE A 175 4.89 13.30 -19.79
CA ILE A 175 4.16 13.54 -18.54
C ILE A 175 3.02 14.50 -18.87
N MET A 176 1.79 14.04 -18.68
CA MET A 176 0.59 14.85 -18.90
C MET A 176 0.00 15.25 -17.55
N ARG A 177 -0.51 16.48 -17.45
CA ARG A 177 -1.18 16.98 -16.25
C ARG A 177 -2.44 17.78 -16.60
N GLY A 178 -3.48 17.67 -15.77
CA GLY A 178 -4.67 18.51 -15.80
C GLY A 178 -5.20 18.79 -14.39
N THR A 179 -6.19 19.66 -14.27
CA THR A 179 -6.93 19.93 -13.02
C THR A 179 -8.35 19.37 -13.04
N ALA A 180 -8.69 18.60 -14.07
CA ALA A 180 -9.93 17.87 -14.22
C ALA A 180 -9.64 16.51 -14.88
N SER A 181 -10.39 15.48 -14.47
CA SER A 181 -10.28 14.13 -15.03
C SER A 181 -10.49 14.14 -16.55
N GLY A 182 -9.63 13.44 -17.29
CA GLY A 182 -9.69 13.36 -18.75
C GLY A 182 -9.20 14.60 -19.50
N ALA A 183 -8.76 15.66 -18.82
CA ALA A 183 -8.40 16.95 -19.41
C ALA A 183 -6.89 17.26 -19.33
N GLU A 184 -6.03 16.25 -19.28
CA GLU A 184 -4.59 16.46 -19.19
C GLU A 184 -3.97 16.94 -20.49
N THR A 185 -3.05 17.90 -20.35
CA THR A 185 -2.21 18.41 -21.43
C THR A 185 -0.75 18.08 -21.16
N LEU A 186 0.12 18.20 -22.16
CA LEU A 186 1.54 17.88 -21.99
C LEU A 186 2.16 18.86 -20.98
N LEU A 187 2.63 18.33 -19.85
CA LEU A 187 3.41 19.08 -18.87
C LEU A 187 4.88 19.15 -19.30
N THR A 188 5.48 17.99 -19.56
CA THR A 188 6.89 17.90 -19.97
C THR A 188 7.23 16.57 -20.64
N ASN A 189 8.41 16.49 -21.25
CA ASN A 189 9.03 15.24 -21.69
C ASN A 189 10.23 14.92 -20.79
N VAL A 190 10.39 13.63 -20.49
CA VAL A 190 11.59 13.10 -19.83
C VAL A 190 12.25 12.03 -20.70
N SER A 191 13.50 11.69 -20.41
CA SER A 191 14.26 10.70 -21.18
C SER A 191 13.62 9.30 -21.11
N GLY A 192 13.87 8.47 -22.13
CA GLY A 192 13.30 7.12 -22.20
C GLY A 192 13.82 6.12 -21.15
N ASN A 193 14.88 6.46 -20.41
CA ASN A 193 15.42 5.67 -19.30
C ASN A 193 14.90 6.14 -17.92
N GLN A 194 14.16 7.25 -17.86
CA GLN A 194 13.63 7.80 -16.61
C GLN A 194 12.28 7.16 -16.27
N THR A 195 12.08 6.84 -14.99
CA THR A 195 10.85 6.20 -14.48
C THR A 195 10.25 6.94 -13.28
N THR A 196 10.68 8.17 -13.03
CA THR A 196 10.17 9.04 -11.95
C THR A 196 10.09 10.49 -12.40
N TYR A 197 9.20 11.28 -11.82
CA TYR A 197 9.11 12.72 -12.04
C TYR A 197 8.52 13.44 -10.83
N ASN A 198 9.17 14.51 -10.37
CA ASN A 198 8.67 15.35 -9.28
C ASN A 198 8.06 16.63 -9.87
N ASP A 199 6.74 16.78 -9.75
CA ASP A 199 6.07 18.03 -10.08
C ASP A 199 6.12 18.97 -8.88
N LEU A 200 7.07 19.90 -8.92
CA LEU A 200 7.25 20.96 -7.92
C LEU A 200 6.29 22.15 -8.13
N THR A 201 5.52 22.15 -9.23
CA THR A 201 4.63 23.26 -9.60
C THR A 201 3.17 23.01 -9.23
N ALA A 202 2.84 21.81 -8.74
CA ALA A 202 1.51 21.41 -8.29
C ALA A 202 1.20 21.86 -6.85
N THR A 203 1.47 23.14 -6.55
CA THR A 203 1.47 23.68 -5.18
C THR A 203 0.08 24.00 -4.62
N ASP A 204 -0.91 24.28 -5.48
CA ASP A 204 -2.27 24.58 -5.03
C ASP A 204 -2.92 23.37 -4.33
N VAL A 205 -3.03 23.47 -3.00
CA VAL A 205 -3.61 22.45 -2.11
C VAL A 205 -5.13 22.33 -2.24
N THR A 206 -5.80 23.28 -2.89
CA THR A 206 -7.26 23.24 -3.13
C THR A 206 -7.63 22.44 -4.38
N LYS A 207 -6.64 22.05 -5.20
CA LYS A 207 -6.85 21.34 -6.46
C LYS A 207 -6.49 19.86 -6.34
N THR A 208 -7.31 19.03 -6.98
CA THR A 208 -6.90 17.70 -7.42
C THR A 208 -6.25 17.82 -8.78
N TYR A 209 -5.01 17.39 -8.89
CA TYR A 209 -4.33 17.26 -10.18
C TYR A 209 -4.54 15.86 -10.73
N TYR A 210 -4.55 15.72 -12.05
CA TYR A 210 -4.69 14.45 -12.76
C TYR A 210 -3.47 14.25 -13.65
N TYR A 211 -2.91 13.05 -13.65
CA TYR A 211 -1.68 12.74 -14.39
C TYR A 211 -1.84 11.51 -15.27
N LYS A 212 -1.18 11.54 -16.43
CA LYS A 212 -0.93 10.38 -17.29
C LYS A 212 0.54 10.34 -17.67
N VAL A 213 1.06 9.15 -17.89
CA VAL A 213 2.42 8.96 -18.42
C VAL A 213 2.34 8.10 -19.67
N LEU A 214 2.81 8.62 -20.80
CA LEU A 214 2.81 7.92 -22.07
C LEU A 214 4.23 7.61 -22.53
N ALA A 215 4.50 6.34 -22.81
CA ALA A 215 5.77 5.89 -23.36
C ALA A 215 5.81 6.13 -24.88
N VAL A 216 6.96 6.53 -25.42
CA VAL A 216 7.13 6.82 -26.85
C VAL A 216 8.35 6.08 -27.40
N ASN A 217 8.17 5.29 -28.47
CA ASN A 217 9.25 4.69 -29.23
C ASN A 217 9.17 5.11 -30.72
N GLY A 218 10.03 4.54 -31.57
CA GLY A 218 10.07 4.84 -33.01
C GLY A 218 8.82 4.43 -33.80
N VAL A 219 7.92 3.61 -33.23
CA VAL A 219 6.64 3.22 -33.85
C VAL A 219 5.51 4.16 -33.43
N GLY A 220 5.56 4.70 -32.21
CA GLY A 220 4.59 5.69 -31.74
C GLY A 220 4.48 5.75 -30.22
N THR A 221 3.30 6.14 -29.75
CA THR A 221 2.99 6.40 -28.33
C THR A 221 2.08 5.31 -27.76
N SER A 222 2.28 4.93 -26.50
CA SER A 222 1.39 4.03 -25.76
C SER A 222 -0.04 4.58 -25.67
N CYS A 223 -1.01 3.75 -25.28
CA CYS A 223 -2.31 4.27 -24.86
C CYS A 223 -2.17 5.06 -23.54
N GLY A 224 -3.14 5.95 -23.27
CA GLY A 224 -3.16 6.85 -22.12
C GLY A 224 -4.20 6.48 -21.06
N ASN A 225 -4.53 5.20 -20.91
CA ASN A 225 -5.55 4.71 -19.97
C ASN A 225 -4.97 4.43 -18.57
N ASN A 226 -4.07 5.29 -18.11
CA ASN A 226 -3.38 5.22 -16.82
C ASN A 226 -3.50 6.54 -16.06
N GLU A 227 -4.66 7.18 -16.14
CA GLU A 227 -4.95 8.39 -15.37
C GLU A 227 -4.91 8.09 -13.87
N ILE A 228 -4.26 8.97 -13.11
CA ILE A 228 -4.28 8.93 -11.64
C ILE A 228 -4.55 10.32 -11.06
N ALA A 229 -5.38 10.38 -10.02
CA ALA A 229 -5.74 11.61 -9.33
C ALA A 229 -4.83 11.84 -8.11
N ALA A 230 -4.29 13.06 -7.99
CA ALA A 230 -3.43 13.51 -6.91
C ALA A 230 -4.14 14.56 -6.03
N PRO A 231 -5.15 14.17 -5.22
CA PRO A 231 -5.79 15.09 -4.28
C PRO A 231 -4.80 15.51 -3.19
N TYR A 232 -5.00 16.71 -2.63
CA TYR A 232 -4.29 17.11 -1.42
C TYR A 232 -4.96 16.45 -0.22
N VAL A 233 -4.18 15.70 0.57
CA VAL A 233 -4.70 14.92 1.71
C VAL A 233 -3.99 15.26 3.01
N GLY A 234 -3.32 16.40 3.07
CA GLY A 234 -2.51 16.85 4.20
C GLY A 234 -1.02 16.83 3.90
N ASP A 235 -0.23 17.07 4.94
CA ASP A 235 1.22 17.16 4.90
C ASP A 235 1.86 16.36 6.04
N THR A 236 3.17 16.16 5.99
CA THR A 236 3.86 15.34 7.00
C THR A 236 3.98 16.04 8.34
N CYS A 237 3.83 17.36 8.44
CA CYS A 237 3.98 18.08 9.70
C CYS A 237 2.70 18.07 10.54
N THR A 238 1.55 18.16 9.88
CA THR A 238 0.23 18.31 10.51
C THR A 238 -0.61 17.05 10.42
N GLY A 239 -0.26 16.11 9.54
CA GLY A 239 -0.90 14.82 9.36
C GLY A 239 -1.34 14.60 7.92
N LEU A 240 -0.76 13.59 7.26
CA LEU A 240 -1.18 13.09 5.97
C LEU A 240 -2.26 12.04 6.18
N ILE A 241 -3.43 12.23 5.59
CA ILE A 241 -4.53 11.25 5.66
C ILE A 241 -4.10 9.99 4.91
N VAL A 242 -3.93 8.90 5.65
CA VAL A 242 -3.60 7.57 5.10
C VAL A 242 -4.86 6.72 4.92
N GLN A 243 -5.93 7.04 5.64
CA GLN A 243 -7.17 6.30 5.61
C GLN A 243 -8.37 7.22 5.86
N ARG A 244 -9.46 7.01 5.12
CA ARG A 244 -10.70 7.78 5.26
C ARG A 244 -11.91 6.87 5.05
N THR A 245 -12.95 7.07 5.85
CA THR A 245 -14.23 6.36 5.68
C THR A 245 -14.94 6.84 4.41
N PRO A 246 -15.24 5.94 3.45
CA PRO A 246 -15.79 6.33 2.15
C PRO A 246 -17.25 6.81 2.26
N PRO A 247 -17.70 7.74 1.39
CA PRO A 247 -19.09 8.20 1.33
C PRO A 247 -20.12 7.06 1.28
N GLY A 248 -21.18 7.15 2.09
CA GLY A 248 -22.29 6.19 2.10
C GLY A 248 -22.02 4.92 2.91
N HIS A 249 -20.86 4.80 3.56
CA HIS A 249 -20.55 3.67 4.42
C HIS A 249 -21.41 3.69 5.70
N PRO A 250 -21.94 2.55 6.19
CA PRO A 250 -22.84 2.49 7.36
C PRO A 250 -22.32 3.22 8.61
N GLU A 251 -21.01 3.25 8.80
CA GLU A 251 -20.28 3.86 9.91
C GLU A 251 -20.06 5.38 9.73
N GLN A 252 -20.45 5.97 8.61
CA GLN A 252 -20.41 7.42 8.46
C GLN A 252 -21.44 8.11 9.35
N PRO A 253 -21.14 9.33 9.85
CA PRO A 253 -22.06 10.12 10.67
C PRO A 253 -23.46 10.25 10.05
N LEU A 254 -23.52 10.41 8.72
CA LEU A 254 -24.77 10.59 7.97
C LEU A 254 -25.57 9.29 7.77
N GLN A 255 -24.99 8.12 8.03
CA GLN A 255 -25.68 6.83 7.98
C GLN A 255 -26.18 6.37 9.36
N GLY A 256 -25.76 7.05 10.45
CA GLY A 256 -26.44 7.06 11.74
C GLY A 256 -26.39 5.77 12.58
N LEU A 257 -25.62 4.76 12.15
CA LEU A 257 -25.54 3.47 12.87
C LEU A 257 -24.47 3.47 13.98
N ALA A 258 -23.55 4.43 13.93
CA ALA A 258 -22.39 4.54 14.78
C ALA A 258 -22.53 5.62 15.85
N PRO A 259 -22.22 5.35 17.13
CA PRO A 259 -22.02 6.42 18.11
C PRO A 259 -20.96 7.41 17.62
N ALA A 260 -21.22 8.71 17.71
CA ALA A 260 -20.35 9.75 17.17
C ALA A 260 -18.92 9.71 17.75
N SER A 261 -18.76 9.22 18.98
CA SER A 261 -17.45 9.05 19.63
C SER A 261 -16.65 7.86 19.11
N LEU A 262 -17.27 6.93 18.38
CA LEU A 262 -16.65 5.71 17.86
C LEU A 262 -16.56 5.70 16.32
N ALA A 263 -17.41 6.49 15.65
CA ALA A 263 -17.40 6.65 14.20
C ALA A 263 -16.11 7.33 13.71
N ILE A 264 -15.14 6.56 13.21
CA ILE A 264 -13.91 7.08 12.60
C ILE A 264 -14.24 7.75 11.25
N ASP A 265 -13.85 9.00 11.09
CA ASP A 265 -13.90 9.74 9.82
C ASP A 265 -12.63 9.50 9.00
N TYR A 266 -11.46 9.63 9.63
CA TYR A 266 -10.15 9.39 9.01
C TYR A 266 -9.01 9.18 10.02
N VAL A 267 -7.92 8.61 9.53
CA VAL A 267 -6.64 8.46 10.24
C VAL A 267 -5.53 9.18 9.47
N THR A 268 -4.67 9.88 10.19
CA THR A 268 -3.49 10.55 9.62
C THR A 268 -2.20 10.10 10.27
N VAL A 269 -1.11 10.16 9.52
CA VAL A 269 0.25 9.98 10.02
C VAL A 269 1.12 11.18 9.65
N GLY A 270 2.00 11.59 10.54
CA GLY A 270 2.95 12.67 10.32
C GLY A 270 4.19 12.57 11.23
N GLU A 271 5.09 13.53 11.06
CA GLU A 271 6.39 13.67 11.69
C GLU A 271 6.60 15.14 12.07
N PRO A 272 6.23 15.55 13.30
CA PRO A 272 6.28 16.95 13.71
C PRO A 272 7.71 17.53 13.57
N PRO A 273 7.89 18.71 12.94
CA PRO A 273 9.21 19.28 12.69
C PRO A 273 10.04 19.49 13.96
N GLY A 274 11.35 19.26 13.85
CA GLY A 274 12.28 19.50 14.96
C GLY A 274 12.14 18.52 16.14
N THR A 275 11.33 17.47 15.98
CA THR A 275 11.21 16.38 16.96
C THR A 275 11.85 15.09 16.43
N ASN A 276 11.79 14.00 17.19
CA ASN A 276 12.10 12.64 16.70
C ASN A 276 10.89 11.72 16.88
N ASN A 277 9.69 12.28 16.69
CA ASN A 277 8.42 11.63 16.98
C ASN A 277 7.65 11.32 15.70
N LEU A 278 6.84 10.27 15.76
CA LEU A 278 5.69 10.09 14.88
C LEU A 278 4.48 10.75 15.55
N MET A 279 3.61 11.32 14.71
CA MET A 279 2.31 11.82 15.08
C MET A 279 1.26 10.97 14.36
N PHE A 280 0.30 10.49 15.12
CA PHE A 280 -0.90 9.87 14.58
C PHE A 280 -2.10 10.70 15.00
N LYS A 281 -3.06 10.90 14.08
CA LYS A 281 -4.36 11.48 14.46
C LYS A 281 -5.47 10.55 14.04
N MET A 282 -6.46 10.40 14.92
CA MET A 282 -7.75 9.83 14.61
C MET A 282 -8.77 10.95 14.68
N LYS A 283 -9.53 11.14 13.61
CA LYS A 283 -10.75 11.95 13.67
C LYS A 283 -11.91 11.00 13.81
N VAL A 284 -12.60 11.02 14.94
CA VAL A 284 -13.96 10.49 15.06
C VAL A 284 -14.97 11.62 14.85
N THR A 285 -16.25 11.30 14.65
CA THR A 285 -17.28 12.32 14.40
C THR A 285 -17.32 13.40 15.50
N SER A 286 -17.33 13.01 16.78
CA SER A 286 -17.32 13.95 17.92
C SER A 286 -16.88 13.28 19.22
N LEU A 287 -16.09 13.98 20.03
CA LEU A 287 -15.75 13.58 21.41
C LEU A 287 -16.31 14.56 22.45
N ALA A 288 -17.40 15.26 22.12
CA ALA A 288 -18.09 16.11 23.09
C ALA A 288 -18.60 15.33 24.30
N ASN A 289 -18.89 14.03 24.11
CA ASN A 289 -19.15 13.08 25.19
C ASN A 289 -18.24 11.87 24.99
N VAL A 290 -17.30 11.65 25.92
CA VAL A 290 -16.38 10.52 25.86
C VAL A 290 -16.93 9.38 26.70
N PRO A 291 -17.23 8.20 26.11
CA PRO A 291 -17.74 7.07 26.88
C PRO A 291 -16.68 6.51 27.84
N PRO A 292 -17.05 6.05 29.05
CA PRO A 292 -16.14 5.27 29.90
C PRO A 292 -15.84 3.91 29.28
N SER A 293 -14.84 3.21 29.80
CA SER A 293 -14.48 1.86 29.37
C SER A 293 -14.35 1.70 27.85
N SER A 294 -13.63 2.62 27.20
CA SER A 294 -13.54 2.68 25.74
C SER A 294 -12.09 2.85 25.29
N ARG A 295 -11.79 2.41 24.07
CA ARG A 295 -10.44 2.49 23.47
C ARG A 295 -10.52 3.02 22.05
N TRP A 296 -9.53 3.80 21.67
CA TRP A 296 -9.29 4.27 20.30
C TRP A 296 -7.85 3.93 19.96
N ARG A 297 -7.64 3.14 18.92
CA ARG A 297 -6.35 2.57 18.52
C ARG A 297 -6.02 2.93 17.10
N ILE A 298 -4.77 3.28 16.85
CA ILE A 298 -4.18 3.26 15.52
C ILE A 298 -3.11 2.19 15.52
N VAL A 299 -3.22 1.23 14.60
CA VAL A 299 -2.40 0.02 14.53
C VAL A 299 -1.65 0.00 13.20
N TRP A 300 -0.43 -0.55 13.17
CA TRP A 300 0.30 -0.81 11.93
C TRP A 300 1.21 -2.04 12.04
N ASN A 301 1.53 -2.64 10.89
CA ASN A 301 2.35 -3.84 10.80
C ASN A 301 3.84 -3.51 10.92
N SER A 302 4.56 -4.22 11.79
CA SER A 302 6.02 -4.09 11.95
C SER A 302 6.60 -5.20 12.83
N TYR A 303 7.49 -6.02 12.27
CA TYR A 303 8.26 -7.01 13.05
C TYR A 303 9.19 -6.43 14.09
N ALA A 304 9.46 -5.12 14.07
CA ALA A 304 10.18 -4.51 15.20
C ALA A 304 9.41 -4.60 16.53
N ALA A 305 8.11 -4.95 16.52
CA ALA A 305 7.37 -5.27 17.73
C ALA A 305 7.93 -6.50 18.47
N GLN A 306 8.61 -7.42 17.76
CA GLN A 306 9.21 -8.63 18.33
C GLN A 306 10.33 -8.34 19.34
N SER A 307 10.91 -7.14 19.33
CA SER A 307 11.87 -6.75 20.37
C SER A 307 11.24 -6.44 21.73
N TYR A 308 9.91 -6.25 21.77
CA TYR A 308 9.14 -5.99 22.99
C TYR A 308 8.35 -7.22 23.43
N ASP A 309 7.76 -7.92 22.47
CA ASP A 309 7.01 -9.16 22.67
C ASP A 309 7.31 -10.10 21.49
N PRO A 310 7.97 -11.25 21.68
CA PRO A 310 8.35 -12.16 20.59
C PRO A 310 7.19 -12.65 19.71
N ALA A 311 5.95 -12.64 20.22
CA ALA A 311 4.76 -13.02 19.46
C ALA A 311 4.11 -11.83 18.71
N ALA A 312 4.57 -10.60 18.95
CA ALA A 312 3.97 -9.42 18.37
C ALA A 312 4.46 -9.12 16.97
N GLU A 313 3.53 -8.70 16.12
CA GLU A 313 3.79 -8.40 14.71
C GLU A 313 3.36 -6.97 14.35
N GLN A 314 2.79 -6.26 15.31
CA GLN A 314 2.17 -4.95 15.12
C GLN A 314 2.44 -4.06 16.32
N PHE A 315 2.47 -2.75 16.07
CA PHE A 315 2.41 -1.73 17.11
C PHE A 315 1.04 -1.08 17.12
N TYR A 316 0.68 -0.49 18.27
CA TYR A 316 -0.43 0.43 18.37
C TYR A 316 -0.07 1.67 19.17
N VAL A 317 -0.76 2.77 18.86
CA VAL A 317 -0.90 3.95 19.73
C VAL A 317 -2.38 4.17 20.01
N GLY A 318 -2.74 4.72 21.16
CA GLY A 318 -4.15 4.92 21.45
C GLY A 318 -4.49 5.81 22.63
N MET A 319 -5.77 6.19 22.65
CA MET A 319 -6.47 6.78 23.78
C MET A 319 -7.32 5.69 24.45
N ARG A 320 -7.48 5.75 25.77
CA ARG A 320 -8.35 4.85 26.55
C ARG A 320 -9.10 5.63 27.62
N THR A 321 -10.31 5.19 27.94
CA THR A 321 -11.03 5.56 29.16
C THR A 321 -11.18 4.37 30.11
N ASP A 322 -11.01 4.62 31.41
CA ASP A 322 -11.34 3.64 32.45
C ASP A 322 -12.85 3.61 32.75
N GLN A 323 -13.27 2.79 33.71
CA GLN A 323 -14.67 2.66 34.13
C GLN A 323 -15.28 3.97 34.67
N ASN A 324 -14.44 4.91 35.11
CA ASN A 324 -14.84 6.22 35.60
C ASN A 324 -14.79 7.29 34.51
N GLY A 325 -14.38 6.94 33.29
CA GLY A 325 -14.20 7.88 32.18
C GLY A 325 -12.86 8.62 32.19
N THR A 326 -11.90 8.24 33.05
CA THR A 326 -10.57 8.86 33.09
C THR A 326 -9.81 8.54 31.82
N VAL A 327 -9.37 9.57 31.10
CA VAL A 327 -8.65 9.43 29.83
C VAL A 327 -7.15 9.22 30.07
N THR A 328 -6.58 8.23 29.39
CA THR A 328 -5.13 8.01 29.30
C THR A 328 -4.68 7.76 27.86
N PHE A 329 -3.39 7.92 27.59
CA PHE A 329 -2.78 7.68 26.28
C PHE A 329 -1.60 6.74 26.42
N GLU A 330 -1.54 5.74 25.54
CA GLU A 330 -0.57 4.65 25.63
C GLU A 330 -0.17 4.15 24.25
N TYR A 331 0.95 3.44 24.21
CA TYR A 331 1.37 2.64 23.07
C TYR A 331 1.74 1.23 23.53
N GLY A 332 1.76 0.32 22.58
CA GLY A 332 2.15 -1.05 22.85
C GLY A 332 2.24 -1.90 21.60
N THR A 333 2.22 -3.20 21.81
CA THR A 333 2.31 -4.21 20.76
C THR A 333 1.02 -5.01 20.65
N ILE A 334 0.81 -5.64 19.49
CA ILE A 334 -0.28 -6.58 19.27
C ILE A 334 0.28 -7.90 18.74
N ALA A 335 -0.14 -8.99 19.36
CA ALA A 335 0.14 -10.35 18.95
C ALA A 335 -1.17 -11.07 18.59
N THR A 336 -1.16 -11.87 17.53
CA THR A 336 -2.31 -12.72 17.16
C THR A 336 -1.90 -14.18 17.27
N ALA A 337 -2.40 -14.89 18.28
CA ALA A 337 -2.12 -16.32 18.42
C ALA A 337 -2.86 -17.12 17.34
N VAL A 338 -2.27 -18.21 16.84
CA VAL A 338 -2.93 -19.16 15.94
C VAL A 338 -2.92 -20.53 16.59
N VAL A 339 -4.09 -21.12 16.75
CA VAL A 339 -4.24 -22.49 17.29
C VAL A 339 -4.83 -23.37 16.19
N GLY A 340 -3.97 -24.15 15.52
CA GLY A 340 -4.35 -24.94 14.36
C GLY A 340 -4.66 -24.06 13.14
N LEU A 341 -5.87 -24.17 12.57
CA LEU A 341 -6.36 -23.30 11.48
C LEU A 341 -7.19 -22.12 11.99
N VAL A 342 -7.38 -21.99 13.31
CA VAL A 342 -8.18 -20.94 13.92
C VAL A 342 -7.26 -19.79 14.30
N ILE A 343 -7.52 -18.63 13.69
CA ILE A 343 -6.89 -17.37 14.08
C ILE A 343 -7.51 -16.97 15.43
N GLY A 344 -6.68 -16.84 16.45
CA GLY A 344 -7.06 -16.41 17.79
C GLY A 344 -7.43 -14.93 17.83
N VAL A 345 -7.97 -14.49 18.96
CA VAL A 345 -8.25 -13.08 19.21
C VAL A 345 -6.92 -12.36 19.40
N PRO A 346 -6.63 -11.25 18.70
CA PRO A 346 -5.40 -10.52 18.93
C PRO A 346 -5.40 -9.91 20.33
N THR A 347 -4.21 -9.81 20.92
CA THR A 347 -3.97 -9.38 22.29
C THR A 347 -3.12 -8.12 22.27
N GLU A 348 -3.57 -7.09 22.99
CA GLU A 348 -2.80 -5.86 23.21
C GLU A 348 -1.90 -6.01 24.43
N THR A 349 -0.62 -5.69 24.28
CA THR A 349 0.33 -5.55 25.40
C THR A 349 0.75 -4.09 25.48
N ALA A 350 0.28 -3.37 26.51
CA ALA A 350 0.71 -1.99 26.75
C ALA A 350 2.19 -1.94 27.15
N VAL A 351 2.95 -1.03 26.55
CA VAL A 351 4.39 -0.87 26.79
C VAL A 351 4.68 0.41 27.56
N GLY A 352 4.02 1.52 27.23
CA GLY A 352 4.25 2.78 27.93
C GLY A 352 3.22 3.86 27.62
N SER A 353 3.33 4.98 28.35
CA SER A 353 2.47 6.16 28.17
C SER A 353 2.93 7.06 27.02
N LEU A 354 2.02 7.88 26.50
CA LEU A 354 2.29 8.85 25.44
C LEU A 354 2.13 10.30 25.93
N PRO A 355 3.07 10.82 26.75
CA PRO A 355 3.02 12.21 27.20
C PRO A 355 3.09 13.16 26.00
N GLY A 356 2.20 14.16 25.96
CA GLY A 356 2.05 15.08 24.82
C GLY A 356 0.94 14.71 23.83
N SER A 357 0.28 13.56 24.04
CA SER A 357 -0.96 13.22 23.35
C SER A 357 -2.16 13.95 23.94
N THR A 358 -3.15 14.26 23.11
CA THR A 358 -4.33 15.06 23.50
C THR A 358 -5.56 14.61 22.70
N PHE A 359 -6.74 15.07 23.13
CA PHE A 359 -7.96 14.98 22.33
C PHE A 359 -8.75 16.29 22.43
N ASN A 360 -9.61 16.54 21.46
CA ASN A 360 -10.51 17.70 21.40
C ASN A 360 -11.96 17.24 21.27
N ALA A 361 -12.90 18.07 21.76
CA ALA A 361 -14.34 17.79 21.69
C ALA A 361 -14.87 17.64 20.24
N ASP A 362 -14.15 18.20 19.26
CA ASP A 362 -14.44 18.05 17.83
C ASP A 362 -14.24 16.61 17.32
N GLY A 363 -13.70 15.70 18.14
CA GLY A 363 -13.43 14.32 17.78
C GLY A 363 -12.00 14.04 17.34
N THR A 364 -11.11 15.03 17.37
CA THR A 364 -9.70 14.83 17.02
C THR A 364 -8.91 14.30 18.20
N ILE A 365 -8.33 13.12 18.05
CA ILE A 365 -7.34 12.52 18.97
C ILE A 365 -5.97 12.67 18.32
N THR A 366 -5.00 13.26 19.02
CA THR A 366 -3.61 13.40 18.56
C THR A 366 -2.69 12.59 19.46
N LEU A 367 -1.98 11.63 18.88
CA LEU A 367 -1.09 10.69 19.56
C LEU A 367 0.35 10.95 19.10
N ILE A 368 1.24 11.23 20.05
CA ILE A 368 2.66 11.53 19.77
C ILE A 368 3.50 10.42 20.39
N VAL A 369 4.26 9.70 19.56
CA VAL A 369 5.12 8.58 19.98
C VAL A 369 6.56 8.78 19.50
N PRO A 370 7.57 8.63 20.37
CA PRO A 370 8.97 8.65 19.93
C PRO A 370 9.25 7.50 18.96
N LYS A 371 9.99 7.75 17.87
CA LYS A 371 10.38 6.69 16.92
C LYS A 371 11.13 5.56 17.62
N SER A 372 11.96 5.88 18.62
CA SER A 372 12.71 4.92 19.42
C SER A 372 11.83 3.95 20.23
N ALA A 373 10.56 4.32 20.48
CA ALA A 373 9.60 3.48 21.20
C ALA A 373 8.92 2.45 20.28
N VAL A 374 9.07 2.57 18.96
CA VAL A 374 8.33 1.78 17.96
C VAL A 374 9.24 1.28 16.83
N GLY A 375 10.41 0.77 17.20
CA GLY A 375 11.33 0.12 16.24
C GLY A 375 12.28 1.05 15.49
N SER A 376 12.33 2.34 15.85
CA SER A 376 13.23 3.36 15.27
C SER A 376 13.17 3.44 13.72
N PRO A 377 11.98 3.61 13.13
CA PRO A 377 11.86 3.71 11.67
C PRO A 377 12.62 4.92 11.13
N VAL A 378 13.28 4.74 9.98
CA VAL A 378 14.13 5.77 9.34
C VAL A 378 13.51 6.29 8.04
N PRO A 379 13.94 7.46 7.52
CA PRO A 379 13.44 7.97 6.25
C PRO A 379 13.54 6.93 5.12
N GLY A 380 12.43 6.73 4.40
CA GLY A 380 12.27 5.71 3.37
C GLY A 380 11.54 4.45 3.84
N ASP A 381 11.52 4.15 5.14
CA ASP A 381 10.75 3.02 5.69
C ASP A 381 9.24 3.23 5.53
N LEU A 382 8.50 2.12 5.57
CA LEU A 382 7.06 2.09 5.41
C LEU A 382 6.38 1.70 6.72
N LEU A 383 5.44 2.53 7.16
CA LEU A 383 4.42 2.13 8.13
C LEU A 383 3.25 1.56 7.33
N GLY A 384 3.20 0.23 7.25
CA GLY A 384 2.24 -0.52 6.45
C GLY A 384 0.95 -0.83 7.18
N ALA A 385 -0.15 -0.94 6.43
CA ALA A 385 -1.46 -1.32 6.97
C ALA A 385 -1.92 -0.46 8.17
N VAL A 386 -1.69 0.86 8.12
CA VAL A 386 -2.09 1.76 9.20
C VAL A 386 -3.63 1.80 9.29
N ASN A 387 -4.21 1.34 10.38
CA ASN A 387 -5.67 1.30 10.53
C ASN A 387 -6.13 1.87 11.88
N GLY A 388 -7.30 2.52 11.88
CA GLY A 388 -8.01 2.91 13.09
C GLY A 388 -8.87 1.78 13.65
N ARG A 389 -9.06 1.73 14.98
CA ARG A 389 -10.04 0.88 15.68
C ARG A 389 -10.62 1.59 16.90
N THR A 390 -11.89 1.38 17.21
CA THR A 390 -12.59 1.88 18.39
C THR A 390 -13.34 0.76 19.08
N PHE A 391 -13.41 0.85 20.41
CA PHE A 391 -14.00 -0.15 21.29
C PHE A 391 -14.74 0.57 22.42
N THR A 392 -15.83 -0.02 22.92
CA THR A 392 -16.58 0.50 24.06
C THR A 392 -17.13 -0.64 24.90
N GLY A 393 -17.39 -0.39 26.19
CA GLY A 393 -17.84 -1.41 27.13
C GLY A 393 -16.74 -2.39 27.55
N ASP A 394 -15.47 -1.99 27.50
CA ASP A 394 -14.35 -2.83 27.96
C ASP A 394 -14.46 -3.12 29.47
N THR A 395 -14.40 -4.40 29.82
CA THR A 395 -14.29 -4.93 31.18
C THR A 395 -12.96 -5.66 31.32
N ALA A 396 -12.55 -6.02 32.54
CA ALA A 396 -11.34 -6.83 32.74
C ALA A 396 -11.43 -8.20 32.03
N GLN A 397 -12.65 -8.70 31.80
CA GLN A 397 -12.95 -9.96 31.12
C GLN A 397 -13.16 -9.82 29.60
N THR A 398 -13.49 -8.62 29.12
CA THR A 398 -13.69 -8.30 27.70
C THR A 398 -12.53 -7.48 27.11
N GLN A 399 -11.37 -7.45 27.77
CA GLN A 399 -10.14 -6.85 27.19
C GLN A 399 -9.65 -7.55 25.93
N ASN A 400 -10.21 -8.73 25.62
CA ASN A 400 -10.08 -9.38 24.33
C ASN A 400 -10.55 -8.43 23.22
N LEU A 401 -9.88 -8.41 22.07
CA LEU A 401 -10.35 -7.69 20.88
C LEU A 401 -11.60 -8.35 20.24
N GLU A 402 -12.46 -8.95 21.05
CA GLU A 402 -13.80 -9.32 20.63
C GLU A 402 -14.51 -8.02 20.27
N ARG A 403 -14.74 -7.86 18.96
CA ARG A 403 -15.55 -6.80 18.38
C ARG A 403 -16.78 -6.63 19.26
N SER A 404 -17.14 -5.40 19.61
CA SER A 404 -18.48 -5.15 20.12
C SER A 404 -19.47 -5.82 19.17
N THR A 405 -20.24 -6.79 19.67
CA THR A 405 -21.29 -7.47 18.91
C THR A 405 -22.44 -6.51 18.55
N LEU A 406 -22.41 -5.29 19.10
CA LEU A 406 -23.33 -4.19 18.84
C LEU A 406 -22.85 -3.24 17.72
N LEU A 407 -21.79 -3.62 16.98
CA LEU A 407 -21.21 -2.93 15.81
C LEU A 407 -20.66 -1.52 16.05
N VAL A 408 -19.53 -1.26 15.37
CA VAL A 408 -19.06 -0.02 14.72
C VAL A 408 -17.54 0.06 14.85
N ASP A 409 -16.85 -0.53 13.88
CA ASP A 409 -15.60 0.01 13.35
C ASP A 409 -15.27 -0.71 12.05
N HIS A 410 -15.29 0.02 10.94
CA HIS A 410 -14.90 -0.47 9.62
C HIS A 410 -14.24 0.67 8.83
N THR A 411 -13.02 1.05 9.17
CA THR A 411 -12.11 1.52 8.13
C THR A 411 -11.54 0.29 7.39
N PHE A 412 -12.40 -0.55 6.78
CA PHE A 412 -12.14 -1.88 6.23
C PHE A 412 -11.43 -2.82 7.27
N VAL A 413 -11.98 -3.99 7.68
CA VAL A 413 -11.49 -5.35 7.31
C VAL A 413 -11.94 -6.39 8.36
N LYS A 414 -12.19 -7.64 7.94
CA LYS A 414 -12.35 -8.84 8.77
C LYS A 414 -11.03 -9.66 8.88
N GLY A 415 -10.41 -9.68 10.06
CA GLY A 415 -9.19 -10.48 10.34
C GLY A 415 -7.90 -9.82 9.83
N GLN A 416 -6.72 -10.34 10.18
CA GLN A 416 -5.40 -9.85 9.73
C GLN A 416 -5.20 -9.81 8.18
N ARG A 417 -6.24 -10.03 7.37
CA ARG A 417 -6.14 -10.37 5.94
C ARG A 417 -6.71 -9.37 4.95
N ASP A 418 -7.52 -8.42 5.37
CA ASP A 418 -7.77 -7.28 4.50
C ASP A 418 -6.94 -6.11 5.05
N ASN A 419 -6.11 -5.50 4.25
CA ASN A 419 -5.62 -4.16 4.56
C ASN A 419 -6.57 -3.20 3.85
N GLY A 420 -6.80 -2.02 4.43
CA GLY A 420 -7.74 -1.04 3.90
C GLY A 420 -7.67 -0.91 2.38
N HIS A 421 -8.79 -0.66 1.71
CA HIS A 421 -8.77 -0.24 0.32
C HIS A 421 -9.10 1.25 0.23
N PRO A 422 -8.15 2.10 -0.23
CA PRO A 422 -6.76 1.80 -0.57
C PRO A 422 -5.90 1.51 0.67
N ALA A 423 -4.75 0.83 0.49
CA ALA A 423 -3.91 0.46 1.63
C ALA A 423 -3.29 1.69 2.25
N ALA A 424 -3.53 1.86 3.54
CA ALA A 424 -3.03 2.99 4.30
C ALA A 424 -1.54 2.77 4.62
N THR A 425 -0.68 3.33 3.78
CA THR A 425 0.78 3.25 3.96
C THR A 425 1.35 4.65 4.11
N TYR A 426 2.16 4.85 5.14
CA TYR A 426 2.93 6.06 5.31
C TYR A 426 4.40 5.80 5.01
N SER A 427 4.99 6.57 4.09
CA SER A 427 6.44 6.59 3.91
C SER A 427 7.05 7.57 4.91
N VAL A 428 7.98 7.09 5.73
CA VAL A 428 8.71 7.92 6.69
C VAL A 428 9.58 8.90 5.91
N VAL A 429 9.44 10.19 6.20
CA VAL A 429 10.15 11.28 5.49
C VAL A 429 11.22 11.94 6.35
N GLY A 430 11.16 11.76 7.67
CA GLY A 430 11.97 12.52 8.64
C GLY A 430 11.22 13.73 9.19
N ASN A 431 11.60 14.17 10.40
CA ASN A 431 11.02 15.33 11.09
C ASN A 431 11.55 16.67 10.53
N VAL A 432 11.60 16.77 9.21
CA VAL A 432 12.05 17.96 8.47
C VAL A 432 10.95 19.02 8.44
N SER A 433 11.32 20.28 8.28
CA SER A 433 10.35 21.36 8.09
C SER A 433 9.56 21.16 6.79
N CYS A 434 8.23 21.23 6.86
CA CYS A 434 7.41 21.33 5.65
C CYS A 434 7.72 22.65 4.95
N GLY A 435 7.93 22.61 3.64
CA GLY A 435 7.91 23.83 2.83
C GLY A 435 6.57 24.53 3.03
N SER A 436 6.59 25.84 3.23
CA SER A 436 5.33 26.61 3.18
C SER A 436 4.71 26.43 1.78
N PRO A 437 3.38 26.23 1.68
CA PRO A 437 2.70 26.03 0.40
C PRO A 437 2.92 27.16 -0.60
#